data_AF-A0A8S8Z049-F1
#
_entry.id   AF-A0A8S8Z049-F1
#
_cell.length_a   1.000
_cell.length_b   1.000
_cell.length_c   1.000
_cell.angle_alpha   90.00
_cell.angle_beta   90.00
_cell.angle_gamma   90.00
#
_symmetry.space_group_name_H-M   'P 1'
#
loop_
_entity.id
_entity.type
_entity.pdbx_description
1 polymer ?
#
loop_
_entity_poly.entity_id
_entity_poly.type
_entity_poly.pdbx_seq_one_letter_code
_entity_poly.pdbx_strand_id
1 'polypeptide(L)'
;MKERRKLIVVPREAPVSTPHLEAMARMSAWGVVILPASPGFYNSPESIGDLVDFVVARILDQMGVEHSLGRRWTGDEVSRD
;
A
#
# COMPACT_ATOMS: atom_id res chain seq x y z
N MET A 1 5.95 -17.45 4.43
CA MET A 1 6.36 -18.20 3.22
C MET A 1 6.26 -19.72 3.39
N LYS A 2 7.03 -20.37 4.29
CA LYS A 2 6.99 -21.85 4.43
C LYS A 2 5.58 -22.43 4.66
N GLU A 3 4.80 -21.76 5.53
CA GLU A 3 3.41 -22.13 5.86
C GLU A 3 2.38 -21.60 4.85
N ARG A 4 2.83 -20.99 3.75
CA ARG A 4 1.98 -20.36 2.71
C ARG A 4 0.92 -19.38 3.25
N ARG A 5 1.15 -18.82 4.45
CA ARG A 5 0.34 -17.73 4.99
C ARG A 5 0.66 -16.42 4.27
N LYS A 6 -0.36 -15.56 4.15
CA LYS A 6 -0.22 -14.20 3.59
C LYS A 6 0.85 -13.43 4.36
N LEU A 7 1.77 -12.82 3.63
CA LEU A 7 2.83 -11.96 4.16
C LEU A 7 2.81 -10.66 3.37
N ILE A 8 2.73 -9.55 4.09
CA ILE A 8 2.76 -8.20 3.53
C ILE A 8 4.00 -7.52 4.09
N VAL A 9 4.83 -6.95 3.22
CA VAL A 9 6.02 -6.17 3.58
C VAL A 9 5.79 -4.74 3.14
N VAL A 10 5.98 -3.79 4.07
CA VAL A 10 5.71 -2.37 3.85
C VAL A 10 7.02 -1.56 3.91
N PRO A 11 7.83 -1.56 2.83
CA PRO A 11 9.11 -0.85 2.83
C PRO A 11 8.91 0.67 2.77
N ARG A 12 9.78 1.42 3.46
CA ARG A 12 9.92 2.89 3.34
C ARG A 12 11.38 3.24 3.11
N GLU A 13 11.78 3.38 1.86
CA GLU A 13 13.13 3.76 1.45
C GLU A 13 13.08 4.56 0.15
N ALA A 14 13.97 5.54 -0.01
CA ALA A 14 14.19 6.28 -1.26
C ALA A 14 15.57 6.99 -1.22
N PRO A 15 16.45 6.78 -2.22
CA PRO A 15 16.30 5.88 -3.38
C PRO A 15 16.46 4.41 -2.99
N VAL A 16 15.80 3.53 -3.75
CA VAL A 16 15.90 2.08 -3.52
C VAL A 16 17.13 1.54 -4.23
N SER A 17 18.04 0.92 -3.48
CA SER A 17 19.25 0.29 -4.03
C SER A 17 18.94 -1.02 -4.77
N THR A 18 19.81 -1.43 -5.70
CA THR A 18 19.66 -2.70 -6.44
C THR A 18 19.47 -3.92 -5.52
N PRO A 19 20.23 -4.09 -4.42
CA PRO A 19 19.99 -5.21 -3.49
C PRO A 19 18.58 -5.22 -2.88
N HIS A 20 18.01 -4.06 -2.56
CA HIS A 20 16.63 -3.97 -2.06
C HIS A 20 15.62 -4.38 -3.14
N LEU A 21 15.80 -3.92 -4.39
CA LEU A 21 14.95 -4.29 -5.51
C LEU A 21 14.98 -5.80 -5.78
N GLU A 22 16.17 -6.42 -5.80
CA GLU A 22 16.33 -7.86 -6.00
C GLU A 22 15.66 -8.66 -4.87
N ALA A 23 15.83 -8.24 -3.61
CA ALA A 23 15.19 -8.87 -2.48
C ALA A 23 13.65 -8.79 -2.57
N MET A 24 13.12 -7.59 -2.87
CA MET A 24 11.68 -7.39 -3.04
C MET A 24 11.10 -8.19 -4.22
N ALA A 25 11.80 -8.23 -5.35
CA ALA A 25 11.40 -9.01 -6.51
C ALA A 25 11.37 -10.51 -6.20
N ARG A 26 12.41 -11.04 -5.52
CA ARG A 26 12.46 -12.45 -5.09
C ARG A 26 11.34 -12.80 -4.12
N MET A 27 11.06 -11.94 -3.13
CA MET A 27 9.95 -12.13 -2.21
C MET A 27 8.58 -12.11 -2.94
N SER A 28 8.40 -11.16 -3.85
CA SER A 28 7.18 -11.05 -4.67
C SER A 28 6.94 -12.31 -5.50
N ALA A 29 7.99 -12.87 -6.12
CA ALA A 29 7.92 -14.13 -6.86
C ALA A 29 7.47 -15.34 -5.99
N TRP A 30 7.57 -15.24 -4.66
CA TRP A 30 7.13 -16.26 -3.71
C TRP A 30 5.75 -15.98 -3.10
N GLY A 31 5.02 -14.99 -3.65
CA GLY A 31 3.67 -14.62 -3.21
C GLY A 31 3.64 -13.67 -2.01
N VAL A 32 4.76 -13.02 -1.68
CA VAL A 32 4.78 -11.95 -0.67
C VAL A 32 4.25 -10.66 -1.31
N VAL A 33 3.35 -9.96 -0.62
CA VAL A 33 2.88 -8.65 -1.07
C VAL A 33 3.91 -7.59 -0.69
N ILE A 34 4.48 -6.93 -1.70
CA ILE A 34 5.36 -5.76 -1.50
C ILE A 34 4.49 -4.50 -1.67
N LEU A 35 4.23 -3.79 -0.57
CA LEU A 35 3.37 -2.61 -0.52
C LEU A 35 4.17 -1.44 0.05
N PRO A 36 4.91 -0.67 -0.77
CA PRO A 36 5.72 0.42 -0.26
C PRO A 36 4.84 1.47 0.44
N ALA A 37 5.40 2.13 1.47
CA ALA A 37 4.77 3.26 2.15
C ALA A 37 4.83 4.52 1.26
N SER A 38 4.16 4.45 0.11
CA SER A 38 4.09 5.47 -0.94
C SER A 38 2.62 5.88 -1.09
N PRO A 39 2.12 6.81 -0.24
CA PRO A 39 0.72 7.21 -0.27
C PRO A 39 0.36 7.94 -1.57
N GLY A 40 -0.85 7.69 -2.08
CA GLY A 40 -1.40 8.37 -3.23
C GLY A 40 -2.15 9.66 -2.85
N PHE A 41 -2.22 10.59 -3.79
CA PHE A 41 -2.81 11.93 -3.59
C PHE A 41 -4.17 12.11 -4.27
N TYR A 42 -4.70 11.09 -4.95
CA TYR A 42 -5.97 11.17 -5.69
C TYR A 42 -7.21 11.34 -4.78
N ASN A 43 -7.04 11.24 -3.46
CA ASN A 43 -8.08 11.52 -2.48
C ASN A 43 -8.00 12.95 -1.90
N SER A 44 -7.11 13.81 -2.43
CA SER A 44 -6.87 15.17 -1.93
C SER A 44 -6.72 15.22 -0.40
N PRO A 45 -5.65 14.61 0.15
CA PRO A 45 -5.44 14.55 1.60
C PRO A 45 -5.25 15.96 2.18
N GLU A 46 -5.90 16.24 3.30
CA GLU A 46 -5.84 17.53 4.01
C GLU A 46 -4.88 17.48 5.21
N SER A 47 -4.49 16.27 5.61
CA SER A 47 -3.61 16.04 6.76
C SER A 47 -2.59 14.92 6.51
N ILE A 48 -1.54 14.90 7.35
CA ILE A 48 -0.60 13.77 7.40
C ILE A 48 -1.33 12.48 7.80
N GLY A 49 -2.37 12.59 8.64
CA GLY A 49 -3.21 11.45 9.01
C GLY A 49 -3.83 10.77 7.80
N ASP A 50 -4.32 11.54 6.83
CA ASP A 50 -4.93 11.01 5.61
C ASP A 50 -3.92 10.22 4.76
N LEU A 51 -2.65 10.64 4.76
CA LEU A 51 -1.57 9.91 4.08
C LEU A 51 -1.23 8.59 4.79
N VAL A 52 -1.25 8.58 6.12
CA VAL A 52 -1.07 7.35 6.90
C VAL A 52 -2.24 6.39 6.67
N ASP A 53 -3.47 6.91 6.77
CA ASP A 53 -4.70 6.15 6.56
C ASP A 53 -4.78 5.55 5.16
N PHE A 54 -4.25 6.24 4.15
CA PHE A 54 -4.12 5.68 2.80
C PHE A 54 -3.32 4.37 2.79
N VAL A 55 -2.15 4.35 3.42
CA VAL A 55 -1.28 3.15 3.42
C VAL A 55 -1.93 2.05 4.27
N VAL A 56 -2.49 2.42 5.43
CA VAL A 56 -3.20 1.48 6.32
C VAL A 56 -4.39 0.84 5.62
N ALA A 57 -5.21 1.62 4.91
CA ALA A 57 -6.33 1.12 4.11
C ALA A 57 -5.88 0.03 3.13
N ARG A 58 -4.77 0.26 2.40
CA ARG A 58 -4.24 -0.74 1.45
C ARG A 58 -3.72 -2.01 2.15
N ILE A 59 -3.17 -1.89 3.36
CA ILE A 59 -2.78 -3.07 4.16
C ILE A 59 -4.02 -3.85 4.59
N LEU A 60 -5.06 -3.18 5.08
CA LEU A 60 -6.31 -3.79 5.53
C LEU A 60 -7.07 -4.48 4.38
N ASP A 61 -7.13 -3.84 3.20
CA ASP A 61 -7.64 -4.44 1.97
C ASP A 61 -6.91 -5.75 1.65
N GLN A 62 -5.58 -5.77 1.74
CA GLN A 62 -4.78 -6.99 1.54
C GLN A 62 -5.06 -8.04 2.61
N MET A 63 -5.35 -7.65 3.86
CA MET A 63 -5.72 -8.57 4.93
C MET A 63 -7.16 -9.10 4.80
N GLY A 64 -8.01 -8.48 3.99
CA GLY A 64 -9.44 -8.79 3.90
C GLY A 64 -10.22 -8.29 5.11
N VAL A 65 -9.75 -7.21 5.76
CA VAL A 65 -10.40 -6.59 6.91
C VAL A 65 -11.21 -5.40 6.40
N GLU A 66 -12.51 -5.38 6.71
CA GLU A 66 -13.37 -4.24 6.36
C GLU A 66 -12.97 -2.99 7.15
N HIS A 67 -12.94 -1.84 6.48
CA HIS A 67 -12.62 -0.55 7.09
C HIS A 67 -13.28 0.60 6.35
N SER A 68 -13.37 1.75 7.01
CA SER A 68 -13.84 3.02 6.45
C SER A 68 -12.72 4.06 6.24
N LEU A 69 -11.45 3.63 6.35
CA LEU A 69 -10.29 4.50 6.09
C LEU A 69 -10.17 4.86 4.60
N GLY A 70 -10.12 6.16 4.32
CA GLY A 70 -9.98 6.73 2.98
C GLY A 70 -11.21 6.55 2.07
N ARG A 71 -11.13 7.13 0.87
CA ARG A 71 -12.10 6.87 -0.21
C ARG A 71 -11.52 5.82 -1.15
N ARG A 72 -12.30 4.76 -1.43
CA ARG A 72 -11.97 3.83 -2.52
C ARG A 72 -12.10 4.59 -3.84
N TRP A 73 -11.12 4.41 -4.72
CA TRP A 73 -11.21 4.94 -6.08
C TRP A 73 -12.37 4.26 -6.79
N THR A 74 -13.41 5.02 -7.14
CA THR A 74 -14.56 4.52 -7.91
C THR A 74 -14.38 4.72 -9.42
N GLY A 75 -13.43 5.58 -9.84
CA GLY A 75 -13.24 5.95 -11.24
C GLY A 75 -14.13 7.11 -11.70
N ASP A 76 -14.99 7.62 -10.83
CA ASP A 76 -15.84 8.77 -11.12
C ASP A 76 -15.04 10.08 -11.08
N GLU A 77 -15.40 11.04 -11.93
CA GLU A 77 -14.84 12.39 -11.87
C GLU A 77 -15.20 13.03 -10.52
N VAL A 78 -14.17 13.51 -9.81
CA VAL A 78 -14.38 14.29 -8.59
C VAL A 78 -14.92 15.66 -9.02
N SER A 79 -16.21 15.91 -8.76
CA SER A 79 -16.79 17.24 -8.94
C SER A 79 -16.07 18.23 -8.00
N ARG A 80 -15.51 19.28 -8.59
CA ARG A 80 -14.96 20.41 -7.83
C ARG A 80 -16.11 21.36 -7.53
N ASP A 81 -16.64 21.28 -6.31
CA ASP A 81 -17.44 22.34 -5.70
C ASP A 81 -16.53 23.30 -4.93
#